data_AF-A0A7W1EC19-F1
#
_entry.id   AF-A0A7W1EC19-F1
#
_cell.length_a   1.000
_cell.length_b   1.000
_cell.length_c   1.000
_cell.angle_alpha   90.00
_cell.angle_beta   90.00
_cell.angle_gamma   90.00
#
_symmetry.space_group_name_H-M   'P 1'
#
loop_
_entity.id
_entity.type
_entity.pdbx_description
1 polymer ?
#
loop_
_entity_poly.entity_id
_entity_poly.type
_entity_poly.pdbx_seq_one_letter_code
_entity_poly.pdbx_strand_id
1 'polypeptide(L)'
;MIPEVDAAPLERTMSVAHANLLALLWLPVAGAMVYFPFSARWGPAPLADAFAIPLIRSLPAVAAGILVHELCHAAGFRLAGRAPRSAVRIGLNRRTLTPFASCSAPVTAASYRIATLLPAVALGLMPAALAVLIGSGPLAVWAFVMLALAGGDVALLWTIRSVPARALVVDHPSRVGCTVVRR
;
A
#
# COMPACT_ATOMS: atom_id res chain seq x y z
N MET A 1 -43.04 12.14 -9.10
CA MET A 1 -41.67 12.67 -9.13
C MET A 1 -41.22 12.82 -7.68
N ILE A 2 -40.62 11.77 -7.13
CA ILE A 2 -40.11 11.79 -5.74
C ILE A 2 -38.81 12.59 -5.79
N PRO A 3 -38.61 13.59 -4.91
CA PRO A 3 -37.35 14.31 -4.88
C PRO A 3 -36.25 13.31 -4.53
N GLU A 4 -35.25 13.22 -5.41
CA GLU A 4 -34.00 12.54 -5.15
C GLU A 4 -33.36 13.28 -3.97
N VAL A 5 -33.57 12.76 -2.76
CA VAL A 5 -32.90 13.26 -1.56
C VAL A 5 -31.42 13.02 -1.84
N ASP A 6 -30.70 14.12 -2.06
CA ASP A 6 -29.27 14.16 -2.32
C ASP A 6 -28.56 13.59 -1.07
N ALA A 7 -28.47 12.26 -1.02
CA ALA A 7 -27.92 11.54 0.11
C ALA A 7 -26.45 11.93 0.18
N ALA A 8 -26.05 12.54 1.30
CA ALA A 8 -24.68 12.98 1.52
C ALA A 8 -23.68 11.88 1.08
N PRO A 9 -22.62 12.21 0.33
CA PRO A 9 -21.69 11.23 -0.20
C PRO A 9 -21.20 10.31 0.92
N LEU A 10 -21.35 8.99 0.74
CA LEU A 10 -20.93 8.04 1.76
C LEU A 10 -19.40 7.97 1.78
N GLU A 11 -18.80 8.69 2.71
CA GLU A 11 -17.36 8.60 2.96
C GLU A 11 -17.01 7.32 3.73
N ARG A 12 -15.94 6.66 3.26
CA ARG A 12 -15.26 5.57 3.94
C ARG A 12 -13.81 5.98 4.11
N THR A 13 -13.59 6.83 5.11
CA THR A 13 -12.30 7.49 5.35
C THR A 13 -11.88 7.38 6.81
N MET A 14 -10.58 7.54 7.06
CA MET A 14 -10.00 7.75 8.39
C MET A 14 -9.01 8.91 8.37
N SER A 15 -8.63 9.42 9.55
CA SER A 15 -7.55 10.42 9.62
C SER A 15 -6.19 9.76 9.38
N VAL A 16 -5.22 10.54 8.92
CA VAL A 16 -3.83 10.10 8.72
C VAL A 16 -3.23 9.57 10.03
N ALA A 17 -3.53 10.20 11.17
CA ALA A 17 -3.06 9.74 12.47
C ALA A 17 -3.54 8.33 12.82
N HIS A 18 -4.82 8.01 12.56
CA HIS A 18 -5.35 6.66 12.77
C HIS A 18 -4.72 5.65 11.79
N ALA A 19 -4.50 6.05 10.54
CA ALA A 19 -3.81 5.20 9.56
C ALA A 19 -2.37 4.88 10.00
N ASN A 20 -1.64 5.88 10.52
CA ASN A 20 -0.28 5.68 11.04
C ASN A 20 -0.26 4.76 12.26
N LEU A 21 -1.26 4.85 13.15
CA LEU A 21 -1.38 3.91 14.28
C LEU A 21 -1.59 2.48 13.80
N LEU A 22 -2.48 2.28 12.82
CA LEU A 22 -2.69 0.95 12.23
C LEU A 22 -1.44 0.46 11.48
N ALA A 23 -0.71 1.34 10.79
CA ALA A 23 0.56 1.00 10.16
C ALA A 23 1.62 0.58 11.18
N LEU A 24 1.65 1.22 12.36
CA LEU A 24 2.55 0.82 13.45
C LEU A 24 2.17 -0.56 14.01
N LEU A 25 0.88 -0.86 14.15
CA LEU A 25 0.40 -2.18 14.56
C LEU A 25 0.66 -3.26 13.49
N TRP A 26 0.72 -2.86 12.22
CA TRP A 26 1.07 -3.73 11.10
C TRP A 26 2.55 -4.12 11.07
N LEU A 27 3.46 -3.25 11.56
CA LEU A 27 4.90 -3.49 11.55
C LEU A 27 5.33 -4.86 12.12
N PRO A 28 4.90 -5.30 13.32
CA PRO A 28 5.27 -6.63 13.84
C PRO A 28 4.67 -7.77 12.99
N VAL A 29 3.51 -7.57 12.37
CA VAL A 29 2.91 -8.57 11.46
C VAL A 29 3.76 -8.72 10.20
N ALA A 30 4.14 -7.61 9.56
CA ALA A 30 5.05 -7.61 8.42
C ALA A 30 6.40 -8.26 8.76
N GLY A 31 6.95 -7.94 9.94
CA GLY A 31 8.17 -8.56 10.46
C GLY A 31 8.03 -10.08 10.60
N ALA A 32 6.96 -10.56 11.24
CA ALA A 32 6.67 -11.98 11.41
C ALA A 32 6.50 -12.72 10.08
N MET A 33 5.81 -12.11 9.11
CA MET A 33 5.58 -12.67 7.77
C MET A 33 6.88 -12.92 7.00
N VAL A 34 7.94 -12.17 7.27
CA VAL A 34 9.24 -12.36 6.63
C VAL A 34 10.16 -13.21 7.51
N TYR A 35 10.26 -12.89 8.79
CA TYR A 35 11.22 -13.48 9.72
C TYR A 35 11.03 -14.99 9.88
N PHE A 36 9.80 -15.44 10.15
CA PHE A 36 9.54 -16.85 10.45
C PHE A 36 9.79 -17.78 9.25
N PRO A 37 9.21 -17.56 8.05
CA PRO A 37 9.45 -18.47 6.93
C PRO A 37 10.91 -18.44 6.47
N PHE A 38 11.59 -17.29 6.52
CA PHE A 38 13.00 -17.20 6.17
C PHE A 38 13.89 -17.95 7.18
N SER A 39 13.73 -17.64 8.46
CA SER A 39 14.56 -18.22 9.52
C SER A 39 14.34 -19.72 9.69
N ALA A 40 13.12 -20.21 9.42
CA ALA A 40 12.84 -21.64 9.44
C ALA A 40 13.66 -22.43 8.40
N ARG A 41 14.07 -21.80 7.29
CA ARG A 41 14.83 -22.44 6.23
C ARG A 41 16.33 -22.16 6.28
N TRP A 42 16.72 -20.94 6.62
CA TRP A 42 18.10 -20.46 6.51
C TRP A 42 18.73 -20.07 7.86
N GLY A 43 17.97 -20.16 8.95
CA GLY A 43 18.35 -19.60 10.24
C GLY A 43 18.32 -18.06 10.26
N PRO A 44 18.55 -17.45 11.43
CA PRO A 44 18.46 -16.00 11.59
C PRO A 44 19.72 -15.23 11.13
N ALA A 45 20.86 -15.90 10.97
CA ALA A 45 22.15 -15.24 10.72
C ALA A 45 22.14 -14.36 9.44
N PRO A 46 21.62 -14.80 8.27
CA PRO A 46 21.60 -13.94 7.09
C PRO A 46 20.74 -12.67 7.26
N LEU A 47 19.70 -12.73 8.09
CA LEU A 47 18.91 -11.54 8.43
C LEU A 47 19.70 -10.59 9.32
N ALA A 48 20.40 -11.12 10.33
CA ALA A 48 21.25 -10.33 11.22
C ALA A 48 22.35 -9.59 10.41
N ASP A 49 23.00 -10.29 9.48
CA ASP A 49 24.01 -9.69 8.59
C ASP A 49 23.42 -8.59 7.71
N ALA A 50 22.21 -8.80 7.18
CA ALA A 50 21.51 -7.80 6.37
C ALA A 50 21.12 -6.55 7.19
N PHE A 51 20.70 -6.73 8.44
CA PHE A 51 20.41 -5.60 9.35
C PHE A 51 21.68 -4.86 9.80
N ALA A 52 22.85 -5.51 9.75
CA ALA A 52 24.13 -4.87 10.04
C ALA A 52 24.61 -3.92 8.92
N ILE A 53 23.98 -3.96 7.74
CA ILE A 53 24.29 -3.02 6.65
C ILE A 53 23.92 -1.60 7.11
N PRO A 54 24.86 -0.63 7.08
CA PRO A 54 24.59 0.73 7.52
C PRO A 54 23.41 1.36 6.79
N LEU A 55 22.47 1.96 7.54
CA LEU A 55 21.24 2.56 7.00
C LEU A 55 21.52 3.52 5.82
N ILE A 56 22.56 4.34 5.93
CA ILE A 56 22.98 5.30 4.89
C ILE A 56 23.21 4.65 3.53
N ARG A 57 23.69 3.39 3.50
CA ARG A 57 23.92 2.63 2.25
C ARG A 57 22.61 2.10 1.66
N SER A 58 21.60 1.89 2.49
CA SER A 58 20.28 1.39 2.08
C SER A 58 19.31 2.50 1.67
N LEU A 59 19.55 3.76 2.09
CA LEU A 59 18.65 4.89 1.79
C LEU A 59 18.33 5.06 0.29
N PRO A 60 19.29 4.98 -0.65
CA PRO A 60 18.98 5.12 -2.07
C PRO A 60 18.03 4.03 -2.57
N ALA A 61 18.23 2.79 -2.13
CA ALA A 61 17.37 1.68 -2.48
C ALA A 61 15.96 1.88 -1.91
N VAL A 62 15.83 2.26 -0.64
CA VAL A 62 14.53 2.53 -0.01
C VAL A 62 13.80 3.69 -0.71
N ALA A 63 14.50 4.78 -1.03
CA ALA A 63 13.93 5.90 -1.76
C ALA A 63 13.42 5.48 -3.15
N ALA A 64 14.21 4.69 -3.89
CA ALA A 64 13.77 4.11 -5.16
C ALA A 64 12.56 3.19 -4.98
N GLY A 65 12.55 2.36 -3.93
CA GLY A 65 11.44 1.48 -3.58
C GLY A 65 10.13 2.23 -3.34
N ILE A 66 10.18 3.37 -2.64
CA ILE A 66 9.01 4.22 -2.42
C ILE A 66 8.49 4.80 -3.74
N LEU A 67 9.37 5.23 -4.65
CA LEU A 67 8.92 5.70 -5.96
C LEU A 67 8.25 4.58 -6.77
N VAL A 68 8.83 3.37 -6.74
CA VAL A 68 8.24 2.19 -7.39
C VAL A 68 6.92 1.80 -6.72
N HIS A 69 6.79 1.99 -5.41
CA HIS A 69 5.55 1.75 -4.66
C HIS A 69 4.41 2.62 -5.18
N GLU A 70 4.62 3.93 -5.34
CA GLU A 70 3.60 4.82 -5.91
C GLU A 70 3.31 4.49 -7.39
N LEU A 71 4.32 4.08 -8.15
CA LEU A 71 4.14 3.61 -9.53
C LEU A 71 3.27 2.34 -9.58
N CYS A 72 3.41 1.43 -8.61
CA CYS A 72 2.56 0.26 -8.49
C CYS A 72 1.09 0.66 -8.27
N HIS A 73 0.79 1.59 -7.37
CA HIS A 73 -0.59 2.10 -7.22
C HIS A 73 -1.14 2.70 -8.51
N ALA A 74 -0.36 3.57 -9.16
CA ALA A 74 -0.76 4.17 -10.43
C ALA A 74 -1.02 3.12 -11.52
N ALA A 75 -0.16 2.10 -11.61
CA ALA A 75 -0.35 0.96 -12.50
C ALA A 75 -1.64 0.19 -12.15
N GLY A 76 -1.92 -0.02 -10.87
CA GLY A 76 -3.15 -0.64 -10.39
C GLY A 76 -4.41 0.11 -10.84
N PHE A 77 -4.45 1.44 -10.66
CA PHE A 77 -5.57 2.26 -11.14
C PHE A 77 -5.73 2.19 -12.67
N ARG A 78 -4.61 2.17 -13.40
CA ARG A 78 -4.60 2.09 -14.86
C ARG A 78 -5.06 0.74 -15.39
N LEU A 79 -4.57 -0.35 -14.81
CA LEU A 79 -4.76 -1.71 -15.33
C LEU A 79 -6.05 -2.35 -14.77
N ALA A 80 -6.23 -2.32 -13.45
CA ALA A 80 -7.41 -2.89 -12.81
C ALA A 80 -8.60 -1.92 -12.80
N GLY A 81 -8.35 -0.64 -12.59
CA GLY A 81 -9.39 0.41 -12.57
C GLY A 81 -9.79 0.91 -13.95
N ARG A 82 -8.98 0.64 -14.98
CA ARG A 82 -9.13 1.22 -16.34
C ARG A 82 -9.26 2.75 -16.33
N ALA A 83 -8.77 3.42 -15.28
CA ALA A 83 -8.85 4.86 -15.14
C ALA A 83 -8.07 5.56 -16.26
N PRO A 84 -8.54 6.68 -16.85
CA PRO A 84 -7.80 7.42 -17.86
C PRO A 84 -6.49 7.96 -17.30
N ARG A 85 -5.45 8.10 -18.15
CA ARG A 85 -4.10 8.52 -17.70
C ARG A 85 -4.15 9.90 -17.04
N SER A 86 -5.00 10.79 -17.54
CA SER A 86 -5.23 12.13 -17.01
C SER A 86 -5.82 12.16 -15.59
N ALA A 87 -6.43 11.06 -15.13
CA ALA A 87 -7.02 10.97 -13.79
C ALA A 87 -6.07 10.38 -12.73
N VAL A 88 -4.94 9.80 -13.14
CA VAL A 88 -3.97 9.20 -12.22
C VAL A 88 -2.80 10.16 -12.03
N ARG A 89 -2.50 10.50 -10.78
CA ARG A 89 -1.44 11.44 -10.43
C ARG A 89 -0.50 10.81 -9.42
N ILE A 90 0.80 10.93 -9.66
CA ILE A 90 1.84 10.67 -8.67
C ILE A 90 2.40 12.01 -8.23
N GLY A 91 2.61 12.19 -6.92
CA GLY A 91 3.12 13.45 -6.39
C GLY A 91 3.77 13.29 -5.02
N LEU A 92 4.12 14.43 -4.43
CA LEU A 92 4.68 14.54 -3.09
C LEU A 92 3.83 15.51 -2.27
N ASN A 93 3.30 15.06 -1.14
CA ASN A 93 2.69 15.96 -0.19
C ASN A 93 3.79 16.77 0.49
N ARG A 94 3.92 18.06 0.15
CA ARG A 94 5.01 18.92 0.66
C ARG A 94 5.00 19.14 2.17
N ARG A 95 3.85 18.97 2.84
CA ARG A 95 3.75 19.16 4.30
C ARG A 95 4.25 17.95 5.06
N THR A 96 3.97 16.74 4.55
CA THR A 96 4.33 15.47 5.19
C THR A 96 5.54 14.80 4.55
N LEU A 97 6.03 15.34 3.43
CA LEU A 97 7.05 14.76 2.56
C LEU A 97 6.75 13.31 2.15
N THR A 98 5.46 12.98 2.05
CA THR A 98 5.00 11.64 1.72
C THR A 98 4.66 11.57 0.23
N PRO A 99 5.27 10.68 -0.55
CA PRO A 99 4.83 10.37 -1.89
C PRO A 99 3.38 9.86 -1.88
N PHE A 100 2.67 10.07 -2.97
CA PHE A 100 1.32 9.55 -3.12
C PHE A 100 1.01 9.27 -4.59
N ALA A 101 0.13 8.31 -4.82
CA ALA A 101 -0.58 8.07 -6.05
C ALA A 101 -2.09 8.20 -5.81
N SER A 102 -2.77 9.05 -6.58
CA SER A 102 -4.22 9.24 -6.48
C SER A 102 -4.92 9.05 -7.80
N CYS A 103 -6.23 8.74 -7.73
CA CYS A 103 -7.10 8.58 -8.89
C CYS A 103 -8.38 9.40 -8.72
N SER A 104 -8.55 10.42 -9.57
CA SER A 104 -9.75 11.29 -9.53
C SER A 104 -10.94 10.73 -10.32
N ALA A 105 -10.74 9.68 -11.11
CA ALA A 105 -11.82 9.01 -11.84
C ALA A 105 -12.51 7.96 -10.94
N PRO A 106 -13.84 7.79 -11.07
CA PRO A 106 -14.54 6.69 -10.41
C PRO A 106 -14.00 5.33 -10.87
N VAL A 107 -13.65 4.47 -9.91
CA VAL A 107 -13.26 3.08 -10.14
C VAL A 107 -14.10 2.16 -9.27
N THR A 108 -14.21 0.87 -9.63
CA THR A 108 -14.88 -0.07 -8.73
C THR A 108 -14.09 -0.25 -7.44
N ALA A 109 -14.77 -0.49 -6.31
CA ALA A 109 -14.12 -0.76 -5.04
C ALA A 109 -13.18 -1.99 -5.12
N ALA A 110 -13.50 -2.98 -5.96
CA ALA A 110 -12.60 -4.10 -6.24
C ALA A 110 -11.29 -3.63 -6.90
N SER A 111 -11.38 -2.84 -7.98
CA SER A 111 -10.21 -2.29 -8.66
C SER A 111 -9.38 -1.38 -7.76
N TYR A 112 -10.04 -0.58 -6.90
CA TYR A 112 -9.39 0.28 -5.92
C TYR A 112 -8.59 -0.55 -4.91
N ARG A 113 -9.17 -1.64 -4.36
CA ARG A 113 -8.44 -2.59 -3.50
C ARG A 113 -7.24 -3.24 -4.20
N ILE A 114 -7.39 -3.63 -5.45
CA ILE A 114 -6.29 -4.22 -6.23
C ILE A 114 -5.16 -3.18 -6.37
N ALA A 115 -5.49 -1.95 -6.72
CA ALA A 115 -4.51 -0.88 -6.85
C ALA A 115 -3.79 -0.59 -5.53
N THR A 116 -4.53 -0.55 -4.41
CA THR A 116 -3.97 -0.36 -3.07
C THR A 116 -3.11 -1.54 -2.61
N LEU A 117 -3.48 -2.79 -2.93
CA LEU A 117 -2.74 -3.98 -2.49
C LEU A 117 -1.47 -4.25 -3.33
N LEU A 118 -1.43 -3.75 -4.56
CA LEU A 118 -0.40 -4.10 -5.54
C LEU A 118 1.05 -3.86 -5.07
N PRO A 119 1.41 -2.74 -4.41
CA PRO A 119 2.80 -2.55 -3.96
C PRO A 119 3.22 -3.55 -2.89
N ALA A 120 2.34 -3.84 -1.92
CA ALA A 120 2.61 -4.82 -0.86
C ALA A 120 2.89 -6.21 -1.44
N VAL A 121 2.15 -6.60 -2.50
CA VAL A 121 2.37 -7.88 -3.19
C VAL A 121 3.66 -7.86 -4.00
N ALA A 122 3.83 -6.87 -4.88
CA ALA A 122 4.91 -6.83 -5.86
C ALA A 122 6.28 -6.54 -5.24
N LEU A 123 6.34 -5.68 -4.23
CA LEU A 123 7.59 -5.25 -3.59
C LEU A 123 7.84 -5.93 -2.24
N GLY A 124 6.79 -6.48 -1.62
CA GLY A 124 6.86 -7.15 -0.33
C GLY A 124 6.75 -8.67 -0.44
N LEU A 125 5.54 -9.19 -0.68
CA LEU A 125 5.27 -10.63 -0.61
C LEU A 125 6.05 -11.45 -1.65
N MET A 126 6.12 -10.98 -2.91
CA MET A 126 6.88 -11.69 -3.94
C MET A 126 8.40 -11.69 -3.65
N PRO A 127 9.04 -10.56 -3.29
CA PRO A 127 10.42 -10.55 -2.84
C PRO A 127 10.67 -11.38 -1.57
N ALA A 128 9.75 -11.40 -0.60
CA ALA A 128 9.86 -12.24 0.59
C ALA A 128 9.89 -13.73 0.22
N ALA A 129 8.97 -14.16 -0.63
CA ALA A 129 8.94 -15.54 -1.12
C ALA A 129 10.24 -15.89 -1.87
N LEU A 130 10.71 -15.02 -2.75
CA LEU A 130 11.98 -15.22 -3.45
C LEU A 130 13.17 -15.29 -2.49
N ALA A 131 13.23 -14.42 -1.49
CA ALA A 131 14.29 -14.43 -0.48
C ALA A 131 14.33 -15.75 0.29
N VAL A 132 13.18 -16.32 0.64
CA VAL A 132 13.08 -17.66 1.24
C VAL A 132 13.57 -18.74 0.28
N LEU A 133 13.32 -18.63 -1.03
CA LEU A 133 13.79 -19.63 -1.99
C LEU A 133 15.31 -19.63 -2.14
N ILE A 134 15.94 -18.45 -2.14
CA ILE A 134 17.37 -18.29 -2.45
C ILE A 134 18.28 -18.01 -1.24
N GLY A 135 17.72 -17.82 -0.04
CA GLY A 135 18.49 -17.54 1.18
C GLY A 135 19.07 -16.12 1.25
N SER A 136 18.50 -15.16 0.52
CA SER A 136 19.01 -13.78 0.49
C SER A 136 18.48 -12.95 1.66
N GLY A 137 19.30 -12.77 2.69
CA GLY A 137 19.00 -11.88 3.82
C GLY A 137 18.69 -10.44 3.42
N PRO A 138 19.50 -9.79 2.55
CA PRO A 138 19.21 -8.44 2.06
C PRO A 138 17.87 -8.32 1.33
N LEU A 139 17.49 -9.32 0.53
CA LEU A 139 16.19 -9.34 -0.16
C LEU A 139 15.03 -9.54 0.83
N ALA A 140 15.23 -10.34 1.88
CA ALA A 140 14.24 -10.48 2.95
C ALA A 140 14.05 -9.17 3.72
N VAL A 141 15.13 -8.46 4.07
CA VAL A 141 15.05 -7.14 4.71
C VAL A 141 14.38 -6.12 3.79
N TRP A 142 14.70 -6.13 2.49
CA TRP A 142 14.00 -5.31 1.49
C TRP A 142 12.48 -5.58 1.50
N ALA A 143 12.10 -6.85 1.44
CA ALA A 143 10.69 -7.25 1.45
C ALA A 143 9.97 -6.80 2.73
N PHE A 144 10.63 -6.94 3.88
CA PHE A 144 10.13 -6.44 5.16
C PHE A 144 9.90 -4.93 5.13
N VAL A 145 10.87 -4.14 4.68
CA VAL A 145 10.75 -2.68 4.62
C VAL A 145 9.58 -2.28 3.69
N MET A 146 9.43 -2.91 2.53
CA MET A 146 8.33 -2.61 1.61
C MET A 146 6.95 -3.01 2.17
N LEU A 147 6.85 -4.15 2.87
CA LEU A 147 5.62 -4.52 3.58
C LEU A 147 5.29 -3.57 4.73
N ALA A 148 6.30 -3.10 5.47
CA ALA A 148 6.13 -2.13 6.54
C ALA A 148 5.62 -0.78 6.00
N LEU A 149 6.19 -0.30 4.90
CA LEU A 149 5.76 0.94 4.23
C LEU A 149 4.33 0.85 3.70
N ALA A 150 3.86 -0.35 3.33
CA ALA A 150 2.47 -0.59 2.94
C ALA A 150 1.46 -0.59 4.13
N GLY A 151 1.88 -0.26 5.35
CA GLY A 151 0.97 -0.22 6.50
C GLY A 151 -0.20 0.76 6.33
N GLY A 152 0.01 1.88 5.64
CA GLY A 152 -1.06 2.82 5.27
C GLY A 152 -2.08 2.20 4.31
N ASP A 153 -1.62 1.36 3.38
CA ASP A 153 -2.47 0.64 2.43
C ASP A 153 -3.35 -0.37 3.14
N VAL A 154 -2.78 -1.11 4.12
CA VAL A 154 -3.53 -2.05 4.95
C VAL A 154 -4.63 -1.31 5.73
N ALA A 155 -4.32 -0.14 6.29
CA ALA A 155 -5.30 0.70 6.97
C ALA A 155 -6.42 1.18 6.03
N LEU A 156 -6.07 1.57 4.80
CA LEU A 156 -7.03 1.95 3.75
C LEU A 156 -7.93 0.77 3.39
N LEU A 157 -7.36 -0.40 3.09
CA LEU A 157 -8.07 -1.62 2.77
C LEU A 157 -9.04 -2.02 3.89
N TRP A 158 -8.61 -1.90 5.14
CA TRP A 158 -9.45 -2.10 6.31
C TRP A 158 -10.63 -1.13 6.34
N THR A 159 -10.39 0.16 6.07
CA THR A 159 -11.44 1.21 6.05
C THR A 159 -12.55 0.89 5.06
N ILE A 160 -12.19 0.40 3.87
CA ILE A 160 -13.13 0.15 2.78
C ILE A 160 -13.65 -1.31 2.73
N ARG A 161 -13.33 -2.15 3.72
CA ARG A 161 -13.64 -3.60 3.70
C ARG A 161 -15.13 -3.91 3.55
N SER A 162 -16.01 -3.03 4.03
CA SER A 162 -17.47 -3.18 3.96
C SER A 162 -18.10 -2.61 2.68
N VAL A 163 -17.32 -1.96 1.80
CA VAL A 163 -17.82 -1.40 0.54
C VAL A 163 -18.12 -2.53 -0.46
N PRO A 164 -19.30 -2.58 -1.11
CA PRO A 164 -19.55 -3.59 -2.13
C PRO A 164 -18.53 -3.54 -3.27
N ALA A 165 -18.04 -4.69 -3.71
CA ALA A 165 -16.98 -4.78 -4.72
C ALA A 165 -17.29 -4.03 -6.03
N ARG A 166 -18.57 -3.98 -6.43
CA ARG A 166 -19.06 -3.31 -7.65
C ARG A 166 -19.37 -1.83 -7.46
N ALA A 167 -19.41 -1.34 -6.22
CA ALA A 167 -19.65 0.07 -5.94
C ALA A 167 -18.55 0.92 -6.58
N LEU A 168 -18.91 2.07 -7.12
CA LEU A 168 -17.96 3.04 -7.64
C LEU A 168 -17.48 3.93 -6.50
N VAL A 169 -16.17 4.10 -6.43
CA VAL A 169 -15.49 4.91 -5.43
C VAL A 169 -14.53 5.89 -6.11
N VAL A 170 -14.34 7.04 -5.48
CA VAL A 170 -13.35 8.05 -5.86
C VAL A 170 -12.40 8.24 -4.67
N ASP A 171 -11.11 8.32 -4.94
CA ASP A 171 -10.08 8.51 -3.94
C ASP A 171 -10.29 9.84 -3.17
N HIS A 172 -10.14 9.83 -1.85
CA HIS A 172 -10.41 11.02 -1.05
C HIS A 172 -9.20 11.98 -1.06
N PRO A 173 -9.37 13.29 -1.32
CA PRO A 173 -8.25 14.21 -1.58
C PRO A 173 -7.34 14.50 -0.38
N SER A 174 -7.82 14.30 0.85
CA SER A 174 -7.11 14.71 2.07
C SER A 174 -7.13 13.69 3.22
N ARG A 175 -7.81 12.55 3.05
CA ARG A 175 -8.00 11.54 4.09
C ARG A 175 -7.71 10.17 3.50
N VAL A 176 -7.34 9.22 4.34
CA VAL A 176 -7.07 7.85 3.90
C VAL A 176 -8.40 7.16 3.66
N GLY A 177 -8.67 6.75 2.41
CA GLY A 177 -9.90 6.08 2.00
C GLY A 177 -10.56 6.73 0.80
N CYS A 178 -11.86 6.52 0.64
CA CYS A 178 -12.58 6.91 -0.56
C CYS A 178 -14.01 7.39 -0.28
N THR A 179 -14.58 8.09 -1.26
CA THR A 179 -16.01 8.43 -1.29
C THR A 179 -16.75 7.46 -2.20
N VAL A 180 -17.83 6.86 -1.71
CA VAL A 180 -18.69 5.97 -2.51
C VAL A 180 -19.67 6.83 -3.33
N VAL A 181 -19.52 6.80 -4.65
CA VAL A 181 -20.31 7.64 -5.58
C VAL A 181 -21.48 6.87 -6.21
N ARG A 182 -21.44 5.54 -6.23
CA ARG A 182 -22.55 4.68 -6.67
C ARG A 182 -22.46 3.30 -6.00
N ARG A 183 -23.58 2.73 -5.56
CA ARG A 183 -23.64 1.39 -4.96
C ARG A 183 -23.98 0.30 -5.97
#